data_AF-A0A7C1UCE5-F1
#
_entry.id   AF-A0A7C1UCE5-F1
#
_cell.length_a   1.000
_cell.length_b   1.000
_cell.length_c   1.000
_cell.angle_alpha   90.00
_cell.angle_beta   90.00
_cell.angle_gamma   90.00
#
_symmetry.space_group_name_H-M   'P 1'
#
loop_
_entity.id
_entity.type
_entity.pdbx_description
1 polymer ?
#
loop_
_entity_poly.entity_id
_entity_poly.type
_entity_poly.pdbx_seq_one_letter_code
_entity_poly.pdbx_strand_id
1 'polypeptide(L)'
;FTPGKEGFELFAADLVEPTARKPVPKAPAKPRISNRQSGRPSGPSQTPTVRKPEDQWSVRIPVRVTAMVLAGETLFAAGTDDVLCPGDPWAAYEGRRGGRLMAFSAADGGKLAEYELPAAPVFDGMAAANGRIYLSTRGGKLTCYAGK
;
A
#
# COMPACT_ATOMS: atom_id res chain seq x y z
N PHE A 1 0.66 -5.67 12.85
CA PHE A 1 1.74 -5.70 11.85
C PHE A 1 3.03 -6.08 12.54
N THR A 2 3.57 -7.26 12.25
CA THR A 2 4.91 -7.67 12.71
C THR A 2 5.81 -7.78 11.47
N PRO A 3 6.79 -6.86 11.28
CA PRO A 3 7.69 -6.90 10.13
C PRO A 3 8.33 -8.28 9.97
N GLY A 4 8.33 -8.80 8.74
CA GLY A 4 8.93 -10.07 8.37
C GLY A 4 8.25 -11.35 8.86
N LYS A 5 7.05 -11.26 9.44
CA LYS A 5 6.23 -12.46 9.75
C LYS A 5 5.04 -12.64 8.83
N GLU A 6 4.38 -11.55 8.44
CA GLU A 6 3.06 -11.61 7.81
C GLU A 6 3.02 -10.96 6.41
N GLY A 7 4.09 -10.28 6.01
CA GLY A 7 4.16 -9.51 4.77
C GLY A 7 3.19 -8.31 4.75
N PHE A 8 3.08 -7.72 3.56
CA PHE A 8 2.16 -6.63 3.27
C PHE A 8 0.93 -7.16 2.55
N GLU A 9 -0.21 -6.55 2.83
CA GLU A 9 -1.44 -6.82 2.08
C GLU A 9 -1.43 -6.03 0.78
N LEU A 10 -1.49 -6.74 -0.34
CA LEU A 10 -1.75 -6.20 -1.67
C LEU A 10 -3.17 -6.62 -2.05
N PHE A 11 -4.03 -5.65 -2.36
CA PHE A 11 -5.44 -5.89 -2.64
C PHE A 11 -5.92 -5.01 -3.78
N ALA A 12 -6.99 -5.44 -4.44
CA ALA A 12 -7.79 -4.60 -5.33
C ALA A 12 -9.20 -4.47 -4.76
N ALA A 13 -9.76 -3.27 -4.87
CA ALA A 13 -11.10 -2.96 -4.42
C ALA A 13 -11.67 -1.83 -5.26
N ASP A 14 -12.98 -1.81 -5.43
CA ASP A 14 -13.64 -0.71 -6.15
C ASP A 14 -13.57 0.59 -5.36
N LEU A 15 -13.43 1.71 -6.08
CA LEU A 15 -13.55 3.02 -5.48
C LEU A 15 -15.00 3.23 -5.05
N VAL A 16 -15.23 3.36 -3.75
CA VAL A 16 -16.55 3.68 -3.20
C VAL A 16 -16.63 5.18 -2.93
N GLU A 17 -17.61 5.83 -3.53
CA GLU A 17 -17.86 7.24 -3.26
C GLU A 17 -18.30 7.45 -1.79
N PRO A 18 -17.78 8.50 -1.12
CA PRO A 18 -18.22 8.84 0.22
C PRO A 18 -19.71 9.12 0.25
N THR A 19 -20.47 8.32 1.01
CA THR A 19 -21.88 8.60 1.24
C THR A 19 -22.04 9.63 2.34
N ALA A 20 -22.98 10.57 2.14
CA ALA A 20 -23.33 11.56 3.16
C ALA A 20 -23.79 10.84 4.43
N ARG A 21 -23.13 11.15 5.56
CA ARG A 21 -23.45 10.54 6.84
C ARG A 21 -24.87 10.94 7.24
N LYS A 22 -25.77 9.97 7.45
CA LYS A 22 -27.09 10.27 8.02
C LYS A 22 -26.92 10.90 9.40
N PRO A 23 -27.60 12.02 9.71
CA PRO A 23 -27.48 12.67 11.01
C PRO A 23 -27.84 11.68 12.12
N VAL A 24 -26.91 11.47 13.06
CA VAL A 24 -27.16 10.65 14.24
C VAL A 24 -28.17 11.39 15.13
N PRO A 25 -29.27 10.76 15.58
CA PRO A 25 -30.20 11.38 16.51
C PRO A 25 -29.44 11.82 17.76
N LYS A 26 -29.59 13.08 18.18
CA LYS A 26 -28.99 13.57 19.42
C LYS A 26 -29.52 12.74 20.57
N ALA A 27 -28.65 11.98 21.25
CA ALA A 27 -28.99 11.34 22.50
C ALA A 27 -29.43 12.42 23.53
N PRO A 28 -30.43 12.15 24.38
CA PRO A 28 -30.87 13.11 25.38
C PRO A 28 -29.70 13.51 26.27
N ALA A 29 -29.54 14.82 26.48
CA ALA A 29 -28.45 15.38 27.26
C ALA A 29 -28.54 14.87 28.71
N LYS A 30 -27.51 14.15 29.18
CA LYS A 30 -27.37 13.84 30.61
C LYS A 30 -27.11 15.15 31.38
N PRO A 31 -27.64 15.32 32.61
CA PRO A 31 -27.39 16.52 33.41
C PRO A 31 -25.89 16.71 33.64
N ARG A 32 -25.36 17.88 33.27
CA ARG A 32 -23.94 18.24 33.42
C ARG A 32 -23.65 18.61 34.88
N ILE A 33 -22.89 17.77 35.58
CA ILE A 33 -22.16 18.22 36.78
C ILE A 33 -20.99 19.08 36.29
N SER A 34 -20.98 20.37 36.66
CA SER A 34 -19.95 21.32 36.21
C SER A 34 -18.70 21.19 37.07
N ASN A 35 -17.69 20.45 36.60
CA ASN A 35 -16.33 20.62 37.09
C ASN A 35 -15.53 21.49 36.11
N ARG A 36 -15.14 22.69 36.57
CA ARG A 36 -14.40 23.71 35.81
C ARG A 36 -12.94 23.27 35.64
N GLN A 37 -12.70 22.41 34.66
CA GLN A 37 -11.42 22.25 33.95
C GLN A 37 -11.61 21.19 32.88
N SER A 38 -12.03 21.58 31.68
CA SER A 38 -11.95 20.72 30.50
C SER A 38 -12.08 21.56 29.24
N GLY A 39 -11.21 21.31 28.27
CA GLY A 39 -11.22 21.96 26.96
C GLY A 39 -12.58 21.85 26.27
N ARG A 40 -12.82 22.74 25.30
CA ARG A 40 -14.02 22.72 24.45
C ARG A 40 -14.26 21.29 23.95
N PRO A 41 -15.45 20.70 24.19
CA PRO A 41 -15.80 19.44 23.54
C PRO A 41 -15.73 19.67 22.03
N SER A 42 -14.96 18.85 21.32
CA SER A 42 -15.07 18.79 19.87
C SER A 42 -16.50 18.40 19.52
N GLY A 43 -17.15 19.20 18.66
CA GLY A 43 -18.45 18.84 18.10
C GLY A 43 -18.35 17.52 17.32
N PRO A 44 -19.49 16.87 17.01
CA PRO A 44 -19.47 15.67 16.20
C PRO A 44 -18.71 15.91 14.90
N SER A 45 -17.73 15.05 14.60
CA SER A 45 -16.96 15.15 13.35
C SER A 45 -17.91 15.09 12.15
N GLN A 46 -17.88 16.15 11.34
CA GLN A 46 -18.68 16.26 10.11
C GLN A 46 -18.03 15.55 8.91
N THR A 47 -16.90 14.87 9.12
CA THR A 47 -16.23 14.09 8.07
C THR A 47 -17.16 12.98 7.54
N PRO A 48 -17.40 12.90 6.22
CA PRO A 48 -18.12 11.79 5.60
C PRO A 48 -17.51 10.46 6.03
N THR A 49 -18.35 9.46 6.29
CA THR A 49 -17.88 8.10 6.58
C THR A 49 -17.79 7.32 5.27
N VAL A 50 -16.58 7.13 4.77
CA VAL A 50 -16.32 6.15 3.69
C VAL A 50 -16.31 4.77 4.35
N ARG A 51 -17.21 3.88 3.93
CA ARG A 51 -17.08 2.46 4.28
C ARG A 51 -15.92 1.90 3.45
N LYS A 52 -15.00 1.15 4.06
CA LYS A 52 -13.97 0.43 3.28
C LYS A 52 -14.73 -0.46 2.26
N PRO A 53 -14.43 -0.36 0.95
CA PRO A 53 -14.98 -1.28 -0.02
C PRO A 53 -14.60 -2.73 0.32
N GLU A 54 -15.39 -3.68 -0.14
CA GLU A 54 -14.97 -5.09 -0.11
C GLU A 54 -13.83 -5.28 -1.11
N ASP A 55 -12.80 -6.02 -0.70
CA ASP A 55 -11.67 -6.33 -1.56
C ASP A 55 -12.13 -7.37 -2.60
N GLN A 56 -11.93 -7.10 -3.89
CA GLN A 56 -12.18 -8.07 -4.96
C GLN A 56 -11.24 -9.26 -4.81
N TRP A 57 -9.99 -8.97 -4.46
CA TRP A 57 -8.99 -9.94 -4.06
C TRP A 57 -7.98 -9.29 -3.12
N SER A 58 -7.33 -10.13 -2.31
CA SER A 58 -6.25 -9.72 -1.41
C SER A 58 -5.24 -10.85 -1.29
N VAL A 59 -3.95 -10.50 -1.33
CA VAL A 59 -2.82 -11.42 -1.19
C VAL A 59 -1.75 -10.84 -0.27
N ARG A 60 -1.02 -11.70 0.44
CA ARG A 60 0.14 -11.30 1.25
C ARG A 60 1.42 -11.41 0.44
N ILE A 61 2.20 -10.32 0.41
CA ILE A 61 3.44 -10.23 -0.34
C ILE A 61 4.62 -9.92 0.59
N PRO A 62 5.82 -10.47 0.33
CA PRO A 62 7.00 -10.25 1.17
C PRO A 62 7.73 -8.94 0.81
N VAL A 63 7.05 -8.00 0.17
CA VAL A 63 7.64 -6.78 -0.38
C VAL A 63 6.88 -5.56 0.13
N ARG A 64 7.63 -4.60 0.66
CA ARG A 64 7.09 -3.27 0.91
C ARG A 64 7.11 -2.46 -0.38
N VAL A 65 5.97 -2.42 -1.04
CA VAL A 65 5.79 -1.76 -2.34
C VAL A 65 6.09 -0.26 -2.23
N THR A 66 6.85 0.25 -3.20
CA THR A 66 7.27 1.67 -3.30
C THR A 66 7.08 2.23 -4.70
N ALA A 67 7.02 1.37 -5.72
CA ALA A 67 6.61 1.72 -7.07
C ALA A 67 5.66 0.63 -7.58
N MET A 68 4.56 1.03 -8.22
CA MET A 68 3.54 0.11 -8.70
C MET A 68 2.90 0.66 -9.96
N VAL A 69 2.62 -0.19 -10.95
CA VAL A 69 1.95 0.20 -12.19
C VAL A 69 1.03 -0.93 -12.66
N LEU A 70 -0.19 -0.59 -13.04
CA LEU A 70 -1.10 -1.49 -13.73
C LEU A 70 -0.90 -1.32 -15.24
N ALA A 71 -0.59 -2.40 -15.95
CA ALA A 71 -0.36 -2.41 -17.39
C ALA A 71 -1.23 -3.50 -18.05
N GLY A 72 -2.39 -3.09 -18.56
CA GLY A 72 -3.43 -4.03 -19.00
C GLY A 72 -3.91 -4.89 -17.83
N GLU A 73 -3.88 -6.20 -17.98
CA GLU A 73 -4.35 -7.17 -16.98
C GLU A 73 -3.26 -7.59 -15.98
N THR A 74 -2.10 -6.92 -15.98
CA THR A 74 -0.98 -7.25 -15.08
C THR A 74 -0.60 -6.07 -14.20
N LEU A 75 -0.64 -6.29 -12.89
CA LEU A 75 -0.13 -5.37 -11.88
C LEU A 75 1.33 -5.68 -11.60
N PHE A 76 2.21 -4.71 -11.84
CA PHE A 76 3.62 -4.78 -11.47
C PHE A 76 3.85 -3.99 -10.18
N ALA A 77 4.46 -4.62 -9.19
CA ALA A 77 4.78 -4.00 -7.92
C ALA A 77 6.26 -4.22 -7.58
N ALA A 78 6.95 -3.15 -7.20
CA ALA A 78 8.35 -3.17 -6.85
C ALA A 78 8.59 -2.58 -5.46
N GLY A 79 9.50 -3.19 -4.71
CA GLY A 79 9.83 -2.71 -3.37
C GLY A 79 11.00 -3.44 -2.73
N THR A 80 11.23 -3.13 -1.46
CA THR A 80 12.23 -3.79 -0.63
C THR A 80 11.62 -4.98 0.09
N ASP A 81 12.41 -6.01 0.37
CA ASP A 81 11.95 -7.18 1.14
C ASP A 81 11.49 -6.79 2.56
N ASP A 82 10.46 -7.47 3.05
CA ASP A 82 10.00 -7.40 4.43
C ASP A 82 10.75 -8.43 5.29
N VAL A 83 12.02 -8.19 5.59
CA VAL A 83 12.85 -9.12 6.39
C VAL A 83 13.71 -8.35 7.38
N LEU A 84 13.74 -8.80 8.63
CA LEU A 84 14.69 -8.33 9.64
C LEU A 84 15.97 -9.16 9.57
N CYS A 85 17.09 -8.52 9.25
CA CYS A 85 18.38 -9.20 9.25
C CYS A 85 19.02 -9.15 10.66
N PRO A 86 19.41 -10.29 11.27
CA PRO A 86 19.92 -10.31 12.65
C PRO A 86 21.13 -9.39 12.92
N GLY A 87 22.03 -9.24 11.95
CA GLY A 87 23.21 -8.37 12.06
C GLY A 87 23.01 -6.93 11.56
N ASP A 88 21.90 -6.66 10.88
CA ASP A 88 21.58 -5.33 10.36
C ASP A 88 20.07 -5.19 10.13
N PRO A 89 19.27 -4.99 11.19
CA PRO A 89 17.81 -5.02 11.10
C PRO A 89 17.20 -4.01 10.12
N TRP A 90 17.94 -2.95 9.78
CA TRP A 90 17.50 -1.88 8.89
C TRP A 90 17.88 -2.10 7.43
N ALA A 91 18.74 -3.09 7.11
CA ALA A 91 19.29 -3.28 5.76
C ALA A 91 18.20 -3.41 4.68
N ALA A 92 17.14 -4.20 4.96
CA ALA A 92 16.02 -4.36 4.03
C ALA A 92 15.16 -3.09 3.96
N TYR A 93 14.85 -2.49 5.12
CA TYR A 93 14.08 -1.24 5.21
C TYR A 93 14.74 -0.09 4.44
N GLU A 94 16.06 0.03 4.52
CA GLU A 94 16.81 1.10 3.85
C GLU A 94 17.11 0.78 2.38
N GLY A 95 16.77 -0.42 1.91
CA GLY A 95 17.02 -0.87 0.54
C GLY A 95 18.47 -1.23 0.26
N ARG A 96 19.29 -1.42 1.30
CA ARG A 96 20.70 -1.87 1.19
C ARG A 96 20.83 -3.32 0.69
N ARG A 97 19.74 -4.09 0.75
CA ARG A 97 19.65 -5.45 0.21
C ARG A 97 19.08 -5.51 -1.21
N GLY A 98 18.95 -4.38 -1.89
CA GLY A 98 18.30 -4.31 -3.20
C GLY A 98 16.78 -4.28 -3.08
N GLY A 99 16.10 -4.95 -3.99
CA GLY A 99 14.64 -5.02 -4.01
C GLY A 99 14.12 -6.18 -4.84
N ARG A 100 12.83 -6.16 -5.11
CA ARG A 100 12.12 -7.18 -5.88
C ARG A 100 11.08 -6.51 -6.77
N LEU A 101 10.96 -6.99 -7.99
CA LEU A 101 9.87 -6.69 -8.91
C LEU A 101 8.97 -7.92 -9.00
N MET A 102 7.70 -7.77 -8.72
CA MET A 102 6.69 -8.83 -8.77
C MET A 102 5.62 -8.45 -9.79
N ALA A 103 5.10 -9.43 -10.52
CA ALA A 103 3.98 -9.27 -11.43
C ALA A 103 2.81 -10.12 -10.95
N PHE A 104 1.60 -9.56 -10.97
CA PHE A 104 0.37 -10.19 -10.53
C PHE A 104 -0.73 -10.04 -11.58
N SER A 105 -1.61 -11.02 -11.66
CA SER A 105 -2.87 -10.92 -12.40
C SER A 105 -3.77 -9.89 -11.72
N ALA A 106 -4.27 -8.91 -12.49
CA ALA A 106 -5.16 -7.89 -11.98
C ALA A 106 -6.56 -8.44 -11.65
N ALA A 107 -6.94 -9.59 -12.23
CA ALA A 107 -8.24 -10.20 -12.06
C ALA A 107 -8.40 -10.91 -10.70
N ASP A 108 -7.34 -11.52 -10.18
CA ASP A 108 -7.41 -12.41 -9.02
C ASP A 108 -6.24 -12.25 -8.02
N GLY A 109 -5.28 -11.37 -8.30
CA GLY A 109 -4.09 -11.18 -7.46
C GLY A 109 -3.06 -12.32 -7.57
N GLY A 110 -3.24 -13.27 -8.49
CA GLY A 110 -2.32 -14.39 -8.67
C GLY A 110 -0.93 -13.94 -9.11
N LYS A 111 0.12 -14.41 -8.44
CA LYS A 111 1.52 -14.07 -8.80
C LYS A 111 1.92 -14.73 -10.12
N LEU A 112 2.30 -13.92 -11.11
CA LEU A 112 2.71 -14.35 -12.44
C LEU A 112 4.23 -14.47 -12.59
N ALA A 113 4.98 -13.53 -12.01
CA ALA A 113 6.44 -13.50 -12.12
C ALA A 113 7.09 -12.74 -10.96
N GLU A 114 8.39 -12.96 -10.79
CA GLU A 114 9.19 -12.34 -9.75
C GLU A 114 10.65 -12.21 -10.21
N TYR A 115 11.25 -11.05 -9.94
CA TYR A 115 12.62 -10.73 -10.33
C TYR A 115 13.33 -10.01 -9.18
N GLU A 116 14.56 -10.42 -8.88
CA GLU A 116 15.43 -9.69 -7.96
C GLU A 116 15.96 -8.40 -8.60
N LEU A 117 16.06 -7.35 -7.80
CA LEU A 117 16.62 -6.06 -8.19
C LEU A 117 17.93 -5.84 -7.42
N PRO A 118 19.02 -5.45 -8.11
CA PRO A 118 20.30 -5.20 -7.46
C PRO A 118 20.29 -3.97 -6.56
N ALA A 119 19.32 -3.08 -6.72
CA ALA A 119 19.13 -1.87 -5.92
C ALA A 119 17.63 -1.66 -5.67
N ALA A 120 17.29 -1.04 -4.54
CA ALA A 120 15.91 -0.72 -4.22
C ALA A 120 15.31 0.21 -5.30
N PRO A 121 14.03 0.03 -5.65
CA PRO A 121 13.33 0.94 -6.58
C PRO A 121 13.24 2.36 -6.00
N VAL A 122 13.18 3.35 -6.89
CA VAL A 122 12.82 4.73 -6.53
C VAL A 122 11.32 4.79 -6.25
N PHE A 123 10.92 5.65 -5.31
CA PHE A 123 9.50 5.89 -5.03
C PHE A 123 8.78 6.36 -6.30
N ASP A 124 7.67 5.70 -6.62
CA ASP A 124 6.88 5.96 -7.84
C ASP A 124 7.71 5.92 -9.14
N GLY A 125 8.81 5.15 -9.13
CA GLY A 125 9.81 5.14 -10.21
C GLY A 125 9.51 4.18 -11.36
N MET A 126 8.23 3.81 -11.59
CA MET A 126 7.86 2.78 -12.57
C MET A 126 6.84 3.28 -13.58
N ALA A 127 7.03 2.94 -14.85
CA ALA A 127 6.13 3.31 -15.94
C ALA A 127 5.96 2.16 -16.92
N ALA A 128 4.82 2.12 -17.61
CA ALA A 128 4.52 1.16 -18.67
C ALA A 128 4.35 1.89 -20.01
N ALA A 129 5.05 1.46 -21.05
CA ALA A 129 4.87 1.99 -22.40
C ALA A 129 5.33 0.97 -23.45
N ASN A 130 4.58 0.89 -24.56
CA ASN A 130 4.93 0.05 -25.72
C ASN A 130 5.25 -1.42 -25.35
N GLY A 131 4.39 -2.04 -24.53
CA GLY A 131 4.53 -3.44 -24.11
C GLY A 131 5.72 -3.71 -23.16
N ARG A 132 6.25 -2.67 -22.52
CA ARG A 132 7.43 -2.74 -21.65
C ARG A 132 7.19 -2.02 -20.33
N ILE A 133 7.89 -2.47 -19.30
CA ILE A 133 7.96 -1.81 -17.99
C ILE A 133 9.34 -1.19 -17.84
N TYR A 134 9.37 0.07 -17.42
CA TYR A 134 10.56 0.84 -17.13
C TYR A 134 10.62 1.08 -15.63
N LEU A 135 11.74 0.72 -15.00
CA LEU A 135 11.91 0.82 -13.55
C LEU A 135 13.20 1.55 -13.21
N SER A 136 13.07 2.66 -12.47
CA SER A 136 14.20 3.40 -11.90
C SER A 136 14.58 2.86 -10.53
N THR A 137 15.86 2.64 -10.30
CA THR A 137 16.40 2.16 -9.03
C THR A 137 17.31 3.19 -8.37
N ARG A 138 17.40 3.17 -7.04
CA ARG A 138 18.25 4.06 -6.23
C ARG A 138 19.75 3.91 -6.51
N GLY A 139 20.15 2.88 -7.25
CA GLY A 139 21.50 2.72 -7.80
C GLY A 139 21.77 3.56 -9.05
N GLY A 140 20.84 4.44 -9.47
CA GLY A 140 21.00 5.32 -10.62
C GLY A 140 20.76 4.64 -11.98
N LYS A 141 20.16 3.44 -11.99
CA LYS A 141 19.87 2.68 -13.20
C LYS A 141 18.39 2.70 -13.54
N LEU A 142 18.09 2.88 -14.82
CA LEU A 142 16.78 2.65 -15.45
C LEU A 142 16.83 1.31 -16.20
N THR A 143 16.00 0.35 -15.78
CA THR A 143 15.94 -0.99 -16.39
C THR A 143 14.63 -1.14 -17.17
N CYS A 144 14.71 -1.72 -18.36
CA CYS A 144 13.55 -2.08 -19.19
C CYS A 144 13.29 -3.58 -19.10
N TYR A 145 12.04 -3.96 -18.85
CA TYR A 145 11.54 -5.33 -18.89
C TYR A 145 10.54 -5.46 -20.03
N ALA A 146 10.67 -6.51 -20.84
CA ALA A 146 9.76 -6.77 -21.96
C ALA A 146 9.01 -8.08 -21.71
N GLY A 147 7.71 -8.09 -22.01
CA GLY A 147 6.93 -9.32 -22.10
C GLY A 147 7.45 -10.20 -23.24
N LYS A 148 7.36 -11.52 -23.06
CA LYS A 148 7.48 -12.46 -24.18
C LYS A 148 6.17 -12.52 -24.95
#